data_AF-A0AAD3MSX6-F1
#
_entry.id   AF-A0AAD3MSX6-F1
#
_cell.length_a   1.000
_cell.length_b   1.000
_cell.length_c   1.000
_cell.angle_alpha   90.00
_cell.angle_beta   90.00
_cell.angle_gamma   90.00
#
_symmetry.space_group_name_H-M   'P 1'
#
loop_
_entity.id
_entity.type
_entity.pdbx_description
1 polymer ?
#
loop_
_entity_poly.entity_id
_entity_poly.type
_entity_poly.pdbx_seq_one_letter_code
_entity_poly.pdbx_strand_id
1 'polypeptide(L)'
;MLGGGGACLRRYEECSGSMVDDSPIKCEYMLNAIPKRLCLVCGDIASGYHYGVASCEACKAFFKRTIQGNIEYSCPATNECEITKRRRKSCQACRFMKCLKVGMLKEDSLPLCSPPSLYTVKRKLYDAFCSTQAYGLGPQKP
;
A
#
# COMPACT_ATOMS: atom_id res chain seq x y z
N MET A 1 43.35 -23.70 -6.73
CA MET A 1 43.87 -22.34 -6.45
C MET A 1 42.76 -21.33 -6.74
N LEU A 2 42.60 -20.31 -5.88
CA LEU A 2 42.01 -18.96 -6.12
C LEU A 2 40.84 -18.87 -7.15
N GLY A 3 39.58 -18.67 -6.71
CA GLY A 3 38.95 -17.33 -6.64
C GLY A 3 38.04 -17.09 -7.87
N GLY A 4 37.03 -16.20 -7.91
CA GLY A 4 36.36 -15.41 -6.87
C GLY A 4 35.40 -14.38 -7.53
N GLY A 5 34.24 -14.12 -6.92
CA GLY A 5 33.41 -12.90 -7.10
C GLY A 5 32.60 -12.70 -8.39
N GLY A 6 31.43 -12.05 -8.24
CA GLY A 6 31.10 -10.91 -9.14
C GLY A 6 29.81 -10.93 -9.98
N ALA A 7 28.74 -10.38 -9.40
CA ALA A 7 27.81 -9.41 -10.03
C ALA A 7 26.86 -9.76 -11.20
N CYS A 8 25.62 -9.28 -11.00
CA CYS A 8 24.48 -9.07 -11.91
C CYS A 8 24.75 -8.73 -13.39
N LEU A 9 23.92 -9.27 -14.29
CA LEU A 9 23.14 -8.43 -15.24
C LEU A 9 21.86 -9.12 -15.77
N ARG A 10 20.87 -8.32 -16.21
CA ARG A 10 19.60 -8.77 -16.81
C ARG A 10 19.62 -8.82 -18.35
N ARG A 11 18.90 -9.78 -18.93
CA ARG A 11 18.30 -9.82 -20.30
C ARG A 11 17.26 -10.96 -20.34
N TYR A 12 15.99 -10.88 -20.75
CA TYR A 12 15.09 -9.87 -21.36
C TYR A 12 15.17 -9.69 -22.90
N GLU A 13 14.03 -9.92 -23.59
CA GLU A 13 13.80 -9.95 -25.06
C GLU A 13 14.63 -11.02 -25.84
N GLU A 14 14.09 -11.84 -26.78
CA GLU A 14 12.70 -12.05 -27.23
C GLU A 14 12.50 -13.41 -27.99
N CYS A 15 11.24 -13.90 -28.02
CA CYS A 15 10.51 -14.89 -28.87
C CYS A 15 11.20 -15.94 -29.79
N SER A 16 10.63 -17.16 -29.82
CA SER A 16 9.70 -17.61 -30.90
C SER A 16 9.13 -19.04 -30.71
N GLY A 17 7.89 -19.30 -31.18
CA GLY A 17 7.20 -20.62 -31.16
C GLY A 17 5.91 -20.65 -30.29
N SER A 18 4.80 -20.03 -30.71
CA SER A 18 3.71 -20.63 -31.55
C SER A 18 2.87 -21.70 -30.81
N MET A 19 1.68 -21.37 -30.30
CA MET A 19 0.34 -21.59 -30.93
C MET A 19 -0.11 -23.07 -30.98
N VAL A 20 -1.28 -23.53 -30.50
CA VAL A 20 -2.43 -22.98 -29.73
C VAL A 20 -3.13 -24.12 -28.96
N ASP A 21 -3.73 -23.88 -27.79
CA ASP A 21 -5.09 -24.37 -27.41
C ASP A 21 -5.60 -23.67 -26.12
N ASP A 22 -6.91 -23.62 -25.92
CA ASP A 22 -7.59 -22.71 -24.99
C ASP A 22 -7.74 -23.22 -23.55
N SER A 23 -7.12 -22.52 -22.57
CA SER A 23 -7.56 -22.49 -21.15
C SER A 23 -6.68 -21.58 -20.25
N PRO A 24 -6.87 -20.25 -20.25
CA PRO A 24 -6.20 -19.35 -19.29
C PRO A 24 -6.71 -19.47 -17.84
N ILE A 25 -7.83 -20.18 -17.61
CA ILE A 25 -8.61 -20.12 -16.36
C ILE A 25 -7.89 -20.73 -15.14
N LYS A 26 -6.91 -21.62 -15.33
CA LYS A 26 -6.29 -22.35 -14.20
C LYS A 26 -5.24 -21.60 -13.37
N CYS A 27 -4.66 -20.52 -13.89
CA CYS A 27 -3.61 -19.78 -13.17
C CYS A 27 -4.19 -18.69 -12.25
N GLU A 28 -5.40 -18.21 -12.53
CA GLU A 28 -5.96 -17.04 -11.83
C GLU A 28 -6.51 -17.40 -10.44
N TYR A 29 -7.08 -18.60 -10.25
CA TYR A 29 -7.72 -18.96 -8.98
C TYR A 29 -6.75 -19.22 -7.81
N MET A 30 -5.54 -19.75 -8.05
CA MET A 30 -4.58 -19.98 -6.97
C MET A 30 -3.95 -18.68 -6.42
N LEU A 31 -3.98 -17.59 -7.19
CA LEU A 31 -3.52 -16.27 -6.73
C LEU A 31 -4.61 -15.46 -6.00
N ASN A 32 -5.85 -15.95 -5.98
CA ASN A 32 -6.97 -15.28 -5.29
C ASN A 32 -7.10 -15.65 -3.79
N ALA A 33 -6.26 -16.56 -3.28
CA ALA A 33 -6.24 -16.95 -1.87
C ALA A 33 -5.49 -15.98 -0.94
N ILE A 34 -4.72 -15.02 -1.47
CA ILE A 34 -4.08 -13.97 -0.67
C ILE A 34 -5.03 -12.77 -0.63
N PRO A 35 -5.49 -12.30 0.56
CA PRO A 35 -6.29 -11.09 0.67
C PRO A 35 -5.52 -9.88 0.12
N LYS A 36 -5.88 -9.43 -1.09
CA LYS A 36 -5.26 -8.28 -1.76
C LYS A 36 -5.45 -7.05 -0.87
N ARG A 37 -4.40 -6.66 -0.14
CA ARG A 37 -4.43 -5.52 0.78
C ARG A 37 -4.78 -4.25 -0.01
N LEU A 38 -5.69 -3.44 0.51
CA LEU A 38 -6.10 -2.19 -0.11
C LEU A 38 -5.31 -1.01 0.46
N CYS A 39 -5.07 0.00 -0.38
CA CYS A 39 -4.42 1.24 0.00
C CYS A 39 -5.32 2.06 0.90
N LEU A 40 -4.97 2.21 2.18
CA LEU A 40 -5.80 2.92 3.18
C LEU A 40 -6.03 4.41 2.86
N VAL A 41 -5.25 4.97 1.95
CA VAL A 41 -5.40 6.36 1.47
C VAL A 41 -6.49 6.50 0.39
N CYS A 42 -6.64 5.54 -0.53
CA CYS A 42 -7.46 5.73 -1.74
C CYS A 42 -8.21 4.49 -2.27
N GLY A 43 -8.17 3.35 -1.57
CA GLY A 43 -8.86 2.11 -1.95
C GLY A 43 -8.30 1.35 -3.15
N ASP A 44 -7.25 1.83 -3.80
CA ASP A 44 -6.55 1.11 -4.87
C ASP A 44 -5.77 -0.10 -4.32
N ILE A 45 -5.38 -1.06 -5.17
CA ILE A 45 -4.62 -2.25 -4.73
C ILE A 45 -3.28 -1.78 -4.13
N ALA A 46 -2.97 -2.20 -2.90
CA ALA A 46 -1.68 -1.91 -2.27
C ALA A 46 -0.61 -2.85 -2.82
N SER A 47 0.57 -2.30 -3.11
CA SER A 47 1.76 -3.10 -3.46
C SER A 47 2.50 -3.61 -2.22
N GLY A 48 2.23 -3.04 -1.05
CA GLY A 48 2.84 -3.41 0.22
C GLY A 48 2.67 -2.32 1.28
N TYR A 49 3.51 -2.38 2.30
CA TYR A 49 3.64 -1.32 3.31
C TYR A 49 4.70 -0.31 2.87
N HIS A 50 4.32 0.96 2.78
CA HIS A 50 5.24 2.07 2.49
C HIS A 50 5.01 3.16 3.55
N TYR A 51 6.09 3.72 4.10
CA TYR A 51 6.00 4.75 5.17
C TYR A 51 5.13 4.30 6.35
N GLY A 52 5.20 3.02 6.73
CA GLY A 52 4.40 2.43 7.81
C GLY A 52 2.96 2.02 7.43
N VAL A 53 2.47 2.25 6.21
CA VAL A 53 1.04 2.04 5.85
C VAL A 53 0.84 1.24 4.56
N ALA A 54 -0.15 0.34 4.57
CA ALA A 54 -0.59 -0.39 3.38
C ALA A 54 -1.05 0.61 2.31
N SER A 55 -0.29 0.71 1.22
CA SER A 55 -0.49 1.74 0.21
C SER A 55 -0.09 1.28 -1.20
N CYS A 56 -0.64 1.96 -2.20
CA CYS A 56 -0.30 1.74 -3.61
C CYS A 56 0.89 2.62 -4.02
N GLU A 57 1.61 2.21 -5.07
CA GLU A 57 2.76 2.94 -5.63
C GLU A 57 2.45 4.42 -5.91
N ALA A 58 1.23 4.73 -6.37
CA ALA A 58 0.82 6.10 -6.65
C ALA A 58 0.71 6.99 -5.39
N CYS A 59 0.38 6.43 -4.23
CA CYS A 59 0.33 7.16 -2.95
C CYS A 59 1.70 7.23 -2.27
N LYS A 60 2.48 6.15 -2.32
CA LYS A 60 3.90 6.11 -1.94
C LYS A 60 4.71 7.20 -2.64
N ALA A 61 4.66 7.24 -3.98
CA ALA A 61 5.41 8.22 -4.77
C ALA A 61 4.91 9.66 -4.60
N PHE A 62 3.61 9.85 -4.34
CA PHE A 62 3.05 11.16 -3.98
C PHE A 62 3.60 11.63 -2.64
N PHE A 63 3.45 10.82 -1.58
CA PHE A 63 3.94 11.14 -0.24
C PHE A 63 5.44 11.46 -0.23
N LYS A 64 6.26 10.64 -0.92
CA LYS A 64 7.70 10.88 -1.08
C LYS A 64 8.00 12.28 -1.65
N ARG A 65 7.32 12.69 -2.73
CA ARG A 65 7.57 14.00 -3.35
C ARG A 65 7.14 15.15 -2.44
N THR A 66 6.01 15.02 -1.75
CA THR A 66 5.53 16.06 -0.82
C THR A 66 6.51 16.29 0.33
N ILE A 67 6.98 15.22 0.99
CA ILE A 67 7.90 15.35 2.14
C ILE A 67 9.33 15.73 1.73
N GLN A 68 9.78 15.37 0.53
CA GLN A 68 11.13 15.71 0.04
C GLN A 68 11.20 17.12 -0.55
N GLY A 69 10.13 17.58 -1.23
CA GLY A 69 10.04 18.94 -1.75
C GLY A 69 9.48 19.96 -0.75
N ASN A 70 9.18 19.53 0.49
CA ASN A 70 8.49 20.32 1.52
C ASN A 70 7.27 21.09 0.97
N ILE A 71 6.44 20.39 0.18
CA ILE A 71 5.40 21.03 -0.62
C ILE A 71 4.14 21.22 0.23
N GLU A 72 3.77 22.47 0.45
CA GLU A 72 2.49 22.83 1.05
C GLU A 72 1.37 22.83 -0.01
N TYR A 73 0.21 22.30 0.37
CA TYR A 73 -0.97 22.23 -0.50
C TYR A 73 -2.16 22.90 0.18
N SER A 74 -2.84 23.80 -0.55
CA SER A 74 -4.16 24.29 -0.15
C SER A 74 -5.28 23.45 -0.78
N CYS A 75 -6.41 23.31 -0.08
CA CYS A 75 -7.61 22.69 -0.64
C CYS A 75 -8.43 23.75 -1.38
N PRO A 76 -8.91 23.50 -2.61
CA PRO A 76 -9.81 24.41 -3.32
C PRO A 76 -11.27 24.35 -2.81
N ALA A 77 -11.53 23.67 -1.69
CA ALA A 77 -12.83 23.41 -1.10
C ALA A 77 -12.71 23.33 0.45
N THR A 78 -13.58 22.58 1.13
CA THR A 78 -13.71 22.57 2.61
C THR A 78 -12.67 21.73 3.37
N ASN A 79 -11.56 21.31 2.74
CA ASN A 79 -10.59 20.34 3.28
C ASN A 79 -11.14 18.89 3.52
N GLU A 80 -12.39 18.59 3.15
CA GLU A 80 -13.05 17.30 3.40
C GLU A 80 -13.16 16.40 2.14
N CYS A 81 -12.35 16.63 1.11
CA CYS A 81 -12.47 15.90 -0.15
C CYS A 81 -12.23 14.39 0.02
N GLU A 82 -13.21 13.58 -0.40
CA GLU A 82 -13.13 12.12 -0.37
C GLU A 82 -12.08 11.59 -1.37
N ILE A 83 -11.11 10.82 -0.86
CA ILE A 83 -9.96 10.34 -1.64
C ILE A 83 -10.20 8.88 -2.10
N THR A 84 -10.40 8.71 -3.40
CA THR A 84 -10.55 7.40 -4.06
C THR A 84 -9.59 7.25 -5.24
N LYS A 85 -9.42 6.04 -5.77
CA LYS A 85 -8.63 5.78 -7.00
C LYS A 85 -8.95 6.75 -8.15
N ARG A 86 -10.24 7.12 -8.31
CA ARG A 86 -10.71 8.09 -9.32
C ARG A 86 -10.42 9.54 -8.92
N ARG A 87 -10.73 9.95 -7.68
CA ARG A 87 -10.65 11.37 -7.24
C ARG A 87 -9.32 11.81 -6.60
N ARG A 88 -8.35 10.91 -6.37
CA ARG A 88 -7.04 11.22 -5.76
C ARG A 88 -6.12 12.19 -6.53
N LYS A 89 -6.54 12.68 -7.71
CA LYS A 89 -5.88 13.78 -8.44
C LYS A 89 -6.53 15.13 -8.20
N SER A 90 -7.82 15.16 -7.81
CA SER A 90 -8.64 16.37 -7.70
C SER A 90 -8.27 17.29 -6.53
N CYS A 91 -7.77 16.73 -5.43
CA CYS A 91 -7.25 17.52 -4.31
C CYS A 91 -5.97 16.90 -3.75
N GLN A 92 -4.88 17.66 -3.79
CA GLN A 92 -3.57 17.24 -3.28
C GLN A 92 -3.48 17.41 -1.76
N ALA A 93 -4.04 18.51 -1.23
CA ALA A 93 -4.10 18.79 0.21
C ALA A 93 -4.82 17.69 1.00
N CYS A 94 -6.09 17.41 0.67
CA CYS A 94 -6.86 16.36 1.36
C CYS A 94 -6.24 14.98 1.18
N ARG A 95 -5.56 14.72 0.06
CA ARG A 95 -4.82 13.46 -0.14
C ARG A 95 -3.61 13.36 0.78
N PHE A 96 -2.82 14.41 0.91
CA PHE A 96 -1.65 14.42 1.81
C PHE A 96 -2.09 14.34 3.28
N MET A 97 -3.10 15.12 3.66
CA MET A 97 -3.72 15.04 4.98
C MET A 97 -4.30 13.64 5.27
N LYS A 98 -4.91 12.96 4.27
CA LYS A 98 -5.33 11.56 4.40
C LYS A 98 -4.13 10.60 4.58
N CYS A 99 -3.00 10.80 3.89
CA CYS A 99 -1.77 10.02 4.13
C CYS A 99 -1.31 10.13 5.59
N LEU A 100 -1.22 11.35 6.12
CA LEU A 100 -0.85 11.59 7.53
C LEU A 100 -1.87 10.95 8.49
N LYS A 101 -3.18 11.13 8.23
CA LYS A 101 -4.28 10.58 9.06
C LYS A 101 -4.33 9.05 9.10
N VAL A 102 -3.79 8.34 8.10
CA VAL A 102 -3.64 6.86 8.14
C VAL A 102 -2.30 6.40 8.71
N GLY A 103 -1.44 7.33 9.15
CA GLY A 103 -0.16 7.04 9.79
C GLY A 103 1.04 6.94 8.83
N MET A 104 1.01 7.58 7.66
CA MET A 104 2.21 7.70 6.82
C MET A 104 3.17 8.74 7.45
N LEU A 105 4.40 8.33 7.75
CA LEU A 105 5.39 9.14 8.47
C LEU A 105 6.71 9.25 7.69
N LYS A 106 7.47 10.30 7.96
CA LYS A 106 8.87 10.44 7.51
C LYS A 106 9.77 9.68 8.50
N GLU A 107 10.72 8.88 8.00
CA GLU A 107 11.67 8.10 8.82
C GLU A 107 12.25 8.94 9.97
N ASP A 108 12.73 10.15 9.64
CA ASP A 108 13.41 11.09 10.56
C ASP A 108 12.49 11.77 11.60
N SER A 109 11.17 11.56 11.54
CA SER A 109 10.20 12.22 12.44
C SER A 109 9.75 11.36 13.61
N LEU A 110 10.29 10.14 13.73
CA LEU A 110 10.02 9.26 14.87
C LEU A 110 10.86 9.69 16.09
N PRO A 111 10.25 9.93 17.27
CA PRO A 111 11.01 10.07 18.49
C PRO A 111 11.76 8.76 18.79
N LEU A 112 13.01 8.89 19.26
CA LEU A 112 14.01 7.81 19.45
C LEU A 112 13.63 6.72 20.49
N CYS A 113 12.37 6.64 20.92
CA CYS A 113 11.83 5.68 21.88
C CYS A 113 10.58 4.94 21.38
N SER A 114 10.56 4.51 20.11
CA SER A 114 9.53 3.56 19.64
C SER A 114 10.16 2.40 18.84
N PRO A 115 10.22 1.17 19.40
CA PRO A 115 10.73 0.03 18.66
C PRO A 115 9.78 -0.34 17.51
N PRO A 116 10.30 -0.70 16.31
CA PRO A 116 9.49 -1.04 15.13
C PRO A 116 8.55 -2.25 15.33
N SER A 117 8.74 -3.00 16.43
CA SER A 117 7.78 -4.01 16.88
C SER A 117 6.40 -3.42 17.20
N LEU A 118 6.30 -2.28 17.89
CA LEU A 118 5.02 -1.81 18.45
C LEU A 118 4.02 -1.31 17.41
N TYR A 119 4.47 -0.73 16.28
CA TYR A 119 3.54 -0.41 15.18
C TYR A 119 2.99 -1.69 14.54
N THR A 120 3.81 -2.73 14.41
CA THR A 120 3.39 -4.02 13.86
C THR A 120 2.52 -4.79 14.85
N VAL A 121 2.77 -4.70 16.16
CA VAL A 121 1.96 -5.36 17.20
C VAL A 121 0.59 -4.70 17.34
N LYS A 122 0.50 -3.36 17.42
CA LYS A 122 -0.80 -2.67 17.39
C LYS A 122 -1.53 -2.88 16.05
N ARG A 123 -0.82 -2.95 14.92
CA ARG A 123 -1.43 -3.33 13.64
C ARG A 123 -1.90 -4.79 13.63
N LYS A 124 -1.15 -5.75 14.16
CA LYS A 124 -1.59 -7.16 14.23
C LYS A 124 -2.84 -7.30 15.11
N LEU A 125 -2.93 -6.54 16.19
CA LEU A 125 -4.15 -6.46 17.00
C LEU A 125 -5.31 -5.82 16.22
N TYR A 126 -5.09 -4.74 15.46
CA TYR A 126 -6.12 -4.12 14.61
C TYR A 126 -6.56 -5.01 13.43
N ASP A 127 -5.60 -5.63 12.72
CA ASP A 127 -5.87 -6.55 11.62
C ASP A 127 -6.56 -7.82 12.12
N ALA A 128 -6.22 -8.31 13.32
CA ALA A 128 -6.96 -9.39 13.99
C ALA A 128 -8.38 -8.95 14.37
N PHE A 129 -8.55 -7.74 14.95
CA PHE A 129 -9.85 -7.18 15.33
C PHE A 129 -10.77 -6.90 14.13
N CYS A 130 -10.22 -6.49 12.98
CA CYS A 130 -10.96 -6.41 11.72
C CYS A 130 -11.25 -7.80 11.14
N SER A 131 -10.32 -8.77 11.25
CA SER A 131 -10.56 -10.13 10.78
C SER A 131 -11.65 -10.84 11.58
N THR A 132 -11.75 -10.61 12.90
CA THR A 132 -12.84 -11.15 13.73
C THR A 132 -14.21 -10.53 13.40
N GLN A 133 -14.25 -9.31 12.85
CA GLN A 133 -15.50 -8.65 12.42
C GLN A 133 -15.93 -9.02 10.98
N ALA A 134 -15.04 -9.62 10.18
CA ALA A 134 -15.35 -10.03 8.82
C ALA A 134 -16.06 -11.41 8.74
N TYR A 135 -16.03 -12.21 9.81
CA TYR A 135 -16.52 -13.59 9.84
C TYR A 135 -17.30 -13.93 11.13
N GLY A 136 -18.35 -13.16 11.47
CA GLY A 136 -19.15 -13.48 12.66
C GLY A 136 -20.35 -12.58 12.92
N LEU A 137 -21.54 -13.16 12.72
CA LEU A 137 -22.80 -12.99 13.47
C LEU A 137 -22.93 -11.74 14.37
N GLY A 138 -23.90 -10.88 14.07
CA GLY A 138 -24.27 -9.77 14.94
C GLY A 138 -24.90 -10.24 16.27
N PRO A 139 -24.74 -9.48 17.37
CA PRO A 139 -25.42 -9.78 18.63
C PRO A 139 -26.88 -9.34 18.56
N GLN A 140 -27.79 -10.28 18.83
CA GLN A 140 -29.13 -9.91 19.30
C GLN A 140 -28.98 -9.17 20.64
N LYS A 141 -29.69 -8.06 20.79
CA LYS A 141 -29.71 -7.27 22.02
C LYS A 141 -30.71 -7.87 23.01
N PRO A 142 -30.40 -7.96 24.31
CA PRO A 142 -31.43 -8.10 25.34
C PRO A 142 -32.28 -6.82 25.47
#